data_AF-A0A843CX88-F1
#
_entry.id   AF-A0A843CX88-F1
#
_cell.length_a   1.000
_cell.length_b   1.000
_cell.length_c   1.000
_cell.angle_alpha   90.00
_cell.angle_beta   90.00
_cell.angle_gamma   90.00
#
_symmetry.space_group_name_H-M   'P 1'
#
loop_
_entity.id
_entity.type
_entity.pdbx_description
1 polymer ?
#
loop_
_entity_poly.entity_id
_entity_poly.type
_entity_poly.pdbx_seq_one_letter_code
_entity_poly.pdbx_strand_id
1 'polypeptide(L)' 'MAVQKALESAKKRNFTETVELAINLKDVDLSIPKNRITDDIILPNGRGRAVKICVIGGGELALKA' A
#
# COMPACT_ATOMS: atom_id res chain seq x y z
N MET A 1 19.79 0.88 8.08
CA MET A 1 18.56 0.34 7.44
C MET A 1 18.44 0.93 6.04
N ALA A 2 18.09 0.13 5.03
CA ALA A 2 18.00 0.60 3.64
C ALA A 2 16.95 1.72 3.46
N VAL A 3 15.85 1.64 4.21
CA VAL A 3 14.77 2.65 4.20
C VAL A 3 15.27 4.02 4.66
N GLN A 4 16.05 4.08 5.75
CA GLN A 4 16.59 5.36 6.25
C GLN A 4 17.56 6.00 5.25
N LYS A 5 18.45 5.20 4.63
CA LYS A 5 19.37 5.70 3.60
C LYS A 5 18.62 6.21 2.35
N ALA A 6 17.51 5.57 1.97
CA ALA A 6 16.69 6.01 0.85
C ALA A 6 15.99 7.34 1.13
N LEU A 7 15.55 7.57 2.38
CA LEU A 7 14.98 8.84 2.82
C LEU A 7 16.03 9.96 2.89
N GLU A 8 17.24 9.66 3.35
CA GLU A 8 18.33 10.64 3.47
C GLU A 8 18.94 11.05 2.12
N SER A 9 18.93 10.13 1.14
CA SER A 9 19.43 10.38 -0.22
C SER A 9 18.38 11.02 -1.15
N ALA A 10 17.14 11.16 -0.70
CA ALA A 10 16.08 11.78 -1.47
C ALA A 10 16.32 13.31 -1.59
N LYS A 11 16.15 13.83 -2.81
CA LYS A 11 16.20 15.29 -3.06
C LYS A 11 14.98 15.94 -2.45
N LYS A 12 15.14 17.09 -1.77
CA LYS A 12 14.01 17.87 -1.26
C LYS A 12 13.06 18.26 -2.40
N ARG A 13 11.78 17.95 -2.22
CA ARG A 13 10.69 18.37 -3.10
C ARG A 13 9.65 19.18 -2.32
N ASN A 14 8.86 19.98 -3.05
CA ASN A 14 7.82 20.83 -2.48
C ASN A 14 6.51 20.07 -2.19
N PHE A 15 6.51 18.74 -2.22
CA PHE A 15 5.32 17.91 -1.98
C PHE A 15 5.67 16.68 -1.13
N THR A 16 4.67 16.13 -0.44
CA THR A 16 4.81 14.91 0.36
C THR A 16 5.09 13.70 -0.54
N GLU A 17 6.30 13.15 -0.45
CA GLU A 17 6.70 11.96 -1.20
C GLU A 17 6.12 10.68 -0.57
N THR A 18 5.85 9.69 -1.41
CA THR A 18 5.40 8.35 -0.99
C THR A 18 6.55 7.36 -1.21
N VAL A 19 6.72 6.42 -0.28
CA VAL A 19 7.71 5.35 -0.41
C VAL A 19 7.03 4.13 -1.02
N GLU A 20 7.60 3.61 -2.09
CA GLU A 20 7.16 2.37 -2.75
C GLU A 20 8.14 1.24 -2.48
N LEU A 21 7.61 0.02 -2.37
CA LEU A 21 8.38 -1.21 -2.16
C LEU A 21 8.22 -2.11 -3.37
N ALA A 22 9.32 -2.41 -4.06
CA ALA A 22 9.37 -3.38 -5.15
C ALA A 22 10.18 -4.60 -4.69
N ILE A 23 9.60 -5.79 -4.84
CA ILE A 23 10.23 -7.07 -4.48
C ILE A 23 10.26 -7.93 -5.74
N ASN A 24 11.45 -8.36 -6.15
CA ASN A 24 11.61 -9.31 -7.24
C ASN A 24 11.57 -10.73 -6.65
N LEU A 25 10.55 -11.50 -7.02
CA LEU A 25 10.44 -12.92 -6.68
C LEU A 25 11.17 -13.74 -7.76
N LYS A 26 12.15 -14.55 -7.36
CA LYS A 26 12.71 -15.61 -8.21
C LYS A 26 11.99 -16.93 -7.91
N ASP A 27 11.83 -17.75 -8.94
CA ASP A 27 11.22 -19.09 -8.88
C ASP A 27 9.70 -19.15 -8.64
N VAL A 28 9.00 -18.02 -8.81
CA VAL A 28 7.52 -17.96 -8.78
C VAL A 28 7.00 -17.66 -10.18
N ASP A 29 6.33 -18.63 -10.80
CA ASP A 29 5.62 -18.40 -12.06
C ASP A 29 4.25 -17.76 -11.78
N LEU A 30 4.17 -16.45 -12.00
CA LEU A 30 2.96 -15.63 -11.84
C LEU A 30 1.90 -15.89 -12.93
N SER A 31 2.25 -16.65 -13.98
CA SER A 31 1.30 -17.10 -15.00
C SER A 31 0.32 -18.12 -14.44
N ILE A 32 0.76 -18.92 -13.45
CA ILE A 32 -0.09 -19.87 -12.73
C ILE A 32 -0.93 -19.09 -11.70
N PRO A 33 -2.27 -19.06 -11.81
CA PRO A 33 -3.11 -18.25 -10.92
C PRO A 33 -2.93 -18.57 -9.42
N LYS A 34 -2.60 -19.82 -9.07
CA LYS A 34 -2.35 -20.25 -7.69
C LYS A 34 -1.13 -19.60 -7.04
N ASN A 35 -0.17 -19.15 -7.85
CA ASN A 35 1.06 -18.52 -7.36
C ASN A 35 0.92 -17.01 -7.18
N ARG A 36 -0.26 -16.45 -7.47
CA ARG A 36 -0.52 -15.02 -7.25
C ARG A 36 -0.69 -14.76 -5.77
N ILE A 37 0.17 -13.92 -5.23
CA ILE A 37 0.09 -13.44 -3.84
C ILE A 37 -0.85 -12.24 -3.86
N THR A 38 -2.05 -12.42 -3.32
CA THR A 38 -3.04 -11.35 -3.11
C THR A 38 -3.37 -11.29 -1.63
N ASP A 39 -2.53 -10.59 -0.88
CA ASP A 39 -2.69 -10.38 0.57
C ASP A 39 -2.89 -8.90 0.87
N ASP A 40 -3.87 -8.62 1.74
CA ASP A 40 -4.12 -7.30 2.29
C ASP A 40 -3.47 -7.18 3.67
N ILE A 41 -2.50 -6.27 3.81
CA ILE A 41 -1.83 -5.99 5.08
C ILE A 41 -2.24 -4.62 5.64
N ILE A 42 -2.61 -4.60 6.91
CA ILE A 42 -2.88 -3.35 7.63
C ILE A 42 -1.55 -2.75 8.07
N LEU A 43 -1.22 -1.55 7.59
CA LEU A 43 0.00 -0.86 7.99
C LEU A 43 -0.14 -0.32 9.43
N PRO A 44 0.85 -0.54 10.32
CA PRO A 44 0.76 -0.16 11.73
C PRO A 44 0.62 1.35 11.96
N ASN A 45 1.15 2.17 11.06
CA ASN A 45 1.08 3.64 11.13
C ASN A 45 0.22 4.26 10.02
N GLY A 46 -0.54 3.44 9.28
CA GLY A 46 -1.30 3.90 8.12
C GLY A 46 -0.42 4.45 6.98
N ARG A 47 -1.06 5.08 5.98
CA ARG A 47 -0.39 5.60 4.76
C ARG A 47 -0.04 7.09 4.83
N GLY A 48 -0.35 7.77 5.94
CA GLY A 48 -0.15 9.22 6.11
C GLY A 48 -1.06 10.11 5.25
N ARG A 49 -1.98 9.55 4.46
CA ARG A 49 -2.99 10.26 3.66
C ARG A 49 -4.36 9.60 3.84
N ALA A 50 -5.40 10.41 3.96
CA ALA A 50 -6.78 9.93 4.00
C ALA A 50 -7.14 9.23 2.68
N VAL A 51 -7.54 7.96 2.76
CA VAL A 51 -8.03 7.20 1.61
C VAL A 51 -9.51 7.53 1.45
N LYS A 52 -9.91 7.95 0.25
CA LYS A 52 -11.33 8.13 -0.09
C LYS A 52 -11.91 6.76 -0.40
N ILE A 53 -12.80 6.27 0.47
CA ILE A 53 -13.44 4.96 0.32
C ILE A 53 -14.92 5.20 0.01
N CYS A 54 -15.43 4.55 -1.04
CA CYS A 54 -16.85 4.50 -1.34
C CYS A 54 -17.38 3.15 -0.86
N VAL A 55 -18.38 3.17 0.03
CA VAL A 55 -19.04 1.97 0.53
C VAL A 55 -20.45 1.91 -0.05
N ILE A 56 -20.78 0.80 -0.72
CA ILE A 56 -22.14 0.52 -1.20
C ILE A 56 -22.71 -0.53 -0.26
N GLY A 57 -23.74 -0.16 0.52
CA GLY A 57 -24.35 -1.03 1.52
C GLY A 57 -25.80 -0.66 1.81
N GLY A 58 -26.54 -1.57 2.43
CA GLY A 58 -27.96 -1.34 2.79
C GLY A 58 -28.16 -0.25 3.85
N GLY A 59 -29.42 0.06 4.17
CA GLY A 59 -29.79 1.21 5.00
C GLY A 59 -29.12 1.27 6.39
N GLU A 60 -28.81 0.13 7.01
CA GLU A 60 -28.12 0.11 8.31
C GLU A 60 -26.61 0.45 8.21
N LEU A 61 -25.96 0.08 7.09
CA LEU A 61 -24.57 0.44 6.84
C LEU A 61 -24.44 1.93 6.49
N ALA A 62 -25.43 2.51 5.81
CA ALA A 62 -25.46 3.94 5.49
C ALA A 62 -25.52 4.84 6.73
N LEU A 63 -26.11 4.36 7.84
CA LEU A 63 -26.18 5.08 9.11
C LEU A 63 -24.89 5.01 9.94
N LYS A 64 -24.04 4.01 9.69
CA LYS A 64 -22.78 3.77 10.40
C LYS A 64 -21.55 4.13 9.55
N ALA A 65 -21.74 4.51 8.28
CA ALA A 65 -20.72 4.89 7.31
C ALA A 65 -20.20 6.32 7.53
#